data_AF-A0A6L4A3V1-F1
#
_entry.id   AF-A0A6L4A3V1-F1
#
_cell.length_a   1.000
_cell.length_b   1.000
_cell.length_c   1.000
_cell.angle_alpha   90.00
_cell.angle_beta   90.00
_cell.angle_gamma   90.00
#
_symmetry.space_group_name_H-M   'P 1'
#
loop_
_entity.id
_entity.type
_entity.pdbx_description
1 polymer ?
#
loop_
_entity_poly.entity_id
_entity_poly.type
_entity_poly.pdbx_seq_one_letter_code
_entity_poly.pdbx_strand_id
1 'polypeptide(L)' 'MTEHLYALIMAGGGGTRLWPLSRQNRPKQSLPLVGEHSMF' A
#
# COMPACT_ATOMS: atom_id res chain seq x y z
N MET A 1 -20.21 -2.85 22.66
CA MET A 1 -18.94 -3.57 22.94
C MET A 1 -17.91 -3.20 21.86
N THR A 2 -17.51 -1.94 21.80
CA THR A 2 -16.57 -1.42 20.77
C THR A 2 -15.63 -0.37 21.36
N GLU A 3 -15.55 -0.26 22.69
CA GLU A 3 -14.93 0.89 23.33
C GLU A 3 -13.43 1.03 23.01
N HIS A 4 -12.77 -0.06 22.60
CA HIS A 4 -11.37 -0.05 22.17
C HIS A 4 -11.08 -1.02 21.01
N LEU A 5 -11.71 -0.81 19.84
CA LEU A 5 -11.33 -1.51 18.60
C LEU A 5 -10.42 -0.63 17.74
N TYR A 6 -9.23 -1.14 17.40
CA TYR A 6 -8.27 -0.48 16.52
C TYR A 6 -8.03 -1.31 15.26
N ALA A 7 -7.90 -0.63 14.13
CA ALA A 7 -7.48 -1.24 12.87
C ALA A 7 -6.05 -0.80 12.54
N LEU A 8 -5.19 -1.76 12.29
CA LEU A 8 -3.83 -1.54 11.81
C LEU A 8 -3.68 -2.20 10.45
N ILE A 9 -3.39 -1.39 9.43
CA ILE A 9 -3.13 -1.88 8.07
C ILE A 9 -1.62 -1.91 7.86
N MET A 10 -1.08 -3.10 7.63
CA MET A 10 0.34 -3.27 7.29
C MET A 10 0.59 -2.91 5.83
N ALA A 11 1.17 -1.75 5.59
CA ALA A 11 1.52 -1.26 4.26
C ALA A 11 3.03 -1.41 3.97
N GLY A 12 3.49 -2.65 3.81
CA GLY A 12 4.91 -2.99 3.65
C GLY A 12 5.25 -3.96 2.51
N GLY A 13 6.54 -4.26 2.39
CA GLY A 13 7.14 -5.12 1.35
C GLY A 13 7.73 -4.32 0.18
N GLY A 14 8.90 -4.73 -0.30
CA GLY A 14 9.74 -3.93 -1.23
C GLY A 14 9.20 -3.73 -2.65
N GLY A 15 8.08 -4.36 -3.02
CA GLY A 15 7.44 -4.17 -4.34
C GLY A 15 8.30 -4.58 -5.54
N THR A 16 9.32 -5.43 -5.36
CA THR A 16 10.31 -5.78 -6.40
C THR A 16 9.71 -6.40 -7.66
N ARG A 17 8.61 -7.16 -7.55
CA ARG A 17 7.88 -7.71 -8.71
C ARG A 17 7.19 -6.66 -9.57
N LEU A 18 6.98 -5.46 -9.05
CA LEU A 18 6.39 -4.32 -9.76
C LEU A 18 7.46 -3.33 -10.22
N TRP A 19 8.75 -3.69 -10.18
CA TRP A 19 9.79 -2.87 -10.81
C TRP A 19 9.53 -2.78 -12.32
N PRO A 20 9.69 -1.61 -12.97
CA PRO A 20 10.24 -0.35 -12.44
C PRO A 20 9.21 0.60 -11.81
N LEU A 21 7.94 0.23 -11.78
CA LEU A 21 6.84 1.05 -11.27
C LEU A 21 6.96 1.29 -9.76
N SER A 22 7.27 0.24 -8.99
CA SER A 22 7.57 0.35 -7.57
C SER A 22 9.04 0.66 -7.36
N ARG A 23 9.33 1.70 -6.57
CA ARG A 23 10.69 2.12 -6.18
C ARG A 23 10.72 2.44 -4.69
N GLN A 24 11.91 2.59 -4.11
CA GLN A 24 12.05 2.92 -2.68
C GLN A 24 11.28 4.19 -2.29
N ASN A 25 11.26 5.21 -3.17
CA ASN A 25 10.54 6.46 -2.97
C ASN A 25 9.10 6.44 -3.52
N ARG A 26 8.65 5.33 -4.12
CA ARG A 26 7.31 5.16 -4.68
C ARG A 26 6.84 3.72 -4.45
N PRO A 27 6.40 3.38 -3.22
CA PRO A 27 6.11 2.00 -2.84
C PRO A 27 4.80 1.50 -3.48
N LYS A 28 4.65 0.18 -3.60
CA LYS A 28 3.51 -0.46 -4.28
C LYS A 28 2.13 0.05 -3.84
N GLN A 29 1.93 0.34 -2.54
CA GLN A 29 0.64 0.80 -2.00
C GLN A 29 0.24 2.20 -2.46
N SER A 30 1.21 3.02 -2.87
CA SER A 30 0.95 4.35 -3.47
C SER A 30 0.64 4.30 -4.97
N LEU A 31 0.77 3.14 -5.60
CA LEU A 31 0.53 3.01 -7.03
C LEU A 31 -0.96 2.77 -7.31
N PRO A 32 -1.54 3.45 -8.31
CA PRO A 32 -2.87 3.12 -8.81
C PRO A 32 -2.77 1.87 -9.69
N LEU A 33 -2.73 0.70 -9.05
CA LEU A 33 -2.62 -0.58 -9.76
C LEU A 33 -3.96 -1.01 -10.37
N VAL A 34 -5.06 -0.54 -9.79
CA VAL A 34 -6.42 -0.84 -10.24
C VAL A 34 -7.22 0.46 -10.23
N GLY A 35 -7.63 0.92 -11.41
CA GLY A 35 -8.32 2.20 -11.56
C GLY A 35 -7.41 3.41 -11.29
N GLU A 36 -8.01 4.54 -10.96
CA GLU A 36 -7.31 5.83 -10.86
C GLU A 36 -6.73 6.13 -9.47
N HIS A 37 -7.06 5.33 -8.44
CA HIS A 37 -6.67 5.58 -7.06
C HIS A 37 -5.62 4.58 -6.55
N SER A 38 -4.81 5.02 -5.59
CA SER A 38 -3.86 4.16 -4.88
C SER A 38 -4.56 3.19 -3.91
N MET A 39 -3.81 2.26 -3.32
CA MET A 39 -4.31 1.32 -2.29
C MET A 39 -4.30 1.91 -0.87
N PHE A 40 -3.95 3.19 -0.74
CA PHE A 40 -4.17 4.00 0.46
C PHE A 40 -5.59 4.59 0.46
#